data_AF-A0A101KU43-F1
#
_entry.id   AF-A0A101KU43-F1
#
_cell.length_a   1.000
_cell.length_b   1.000
_cell.length_c   1.000
_cell.angle_alpha   90.00
_cell.angle_beta   90.00
_cell.angle_gamma   90.00
#
_symmetry.space_group_name_H-M   'P 1'
#
loop_
_entity.id
_entity.type
_entity.pdbx_description
1 polymer ?
#
loop_
_entity_poly.entity_id
_entity_poly.type
_entity_poly.pdbx_seq_one_letter_code
_entity_poly.pdbx_strand_id
1 'polypeptide(L)'
;MLPATDDVTPSADRLAMLDALRRRVAEQSSVDAGEGVKARRVLFSLSLATVDLRVALDALDNFERAIVEHDDRLIVEARRLRCLAILDGIIGG
;
A
#
# COMPACT_ATOMS: atom_id res chain seq x y z
N MET A 1 -5.80 32.48 -14.87
CA MET A 1 -5.19 31.23 -15.38
C MET A 1 -4.79 30.41 -14.18
N LEU A 2 -5.50 29.32 -13.89
CA LEU A 2 -5.04 28.30 -12.95
C LEU A 2 -4.09 27.37 -13.70
N PRO A 3 -2.91 27.01 -13.16
CA PRO A 3 -2.06 26.04 -13.82
C PRO A 3 -2.83 24.72 -13.89
N ALA A 4 -2.86 24.14 -15.09
CA ALA A 4 -3.29 22.77 -15.29
C ALA A 4 -2.50 21.89 -14.32
N THR A 5 -3.21 21.08 -13.54
CA THR A 5 -2.61 19.95 -12.86
C THR A 5 -2.04 19.07 -13.95
N ASP A 6 -0.73 19.16 -14.17
CA ASP A 6 -0.01 18.15 -14.94
C ASP A 6 -0.44 16.80 -14.37
N ASP A 7 -1.09 15.98 -15.19
CA ASP A 7 -1.19 14.55 -14.96
C ASP A 7 0.26 14.02 -14.98
N VAL A 8 0.93 14.15 -13.83
CA VAL A 8 2.30 13.69 -13.64
C VAL A 8 2.23 12.18 -13.71
N THR A 9 2.49 11.65 -14.91
CA THR A 9 2.67 10.23 -15.12
C THR A 9 3.67 9.73 -14.07
N PRO A 10 3.31 8.75 -13.23
CA PRO A 10 4.20 8.27 -12.18
C PRO A 10 5.51 7.77 -12.81
N SER A 11 6.66 8.18 -12.25
CA SER A 11 7.97 7.76 -12.78
C SER A 11 8.09 6.23 -12.77
N ALA A 12 8.85 5.66 -13.71
CA ALA A 12 9.04 4.21 -13.80
C ALA A 12 9.55 3.60 -12.48
N ASP A 13 10.42 4.30 -11.76
CA ASP A 13 10.90 3.90 -10.43
C ASP A 13 9.78 3.90 -9.38
N ARG A 14 8.89 4.91 -9.42
CA ARG A 14 7.72 4.99 -8.53
C ARG A 14 6.78 3.80 -8.75
N LEU A 15 6.51 3.45 -10.00
CA LEU A 15 5.69 2.28 -10.36
C LEU A 15 6.35 0.97 -9.92
N ALA A 16 7.66 0.83 -10.13
CA ALA A 16 8.40 -0.35 -9.70
C ALA A 16 8.39 -0.54 -8.17
N MET A 17 8.49 0.57 -7.42
CA MET A 17 8.40 0.54 -5.95
C MET A 17 7.00 0.21 -5.45
N LEU A 18 5.95 0.73 -6.10
CA LEU A 18 4.55 0.38 -5.80
C LEU A 18 4.26 -1.10 -6.12
N ASP A 19 4.74 -1.61 -7.25
CA ASP A 19 4.58 -3.01 -7.62
C ASP A 19 5.33 -3.96 -6.67
N ALA A 20 6.55 -3.59 -6.25
CA ALA A 20 7.29 -4.34 -5.25
C ALA A 20 6.56 -4.36 -3.90
N LEU A 21 5.92 -3.25 -3.50
CA LEU A 21 5.07 -3.18 -2.32
C LEU A 21 3.84 -4.08 -2.45
N ARG A 22 3.15 -4.02 -3.60
CA ARG A 22 2.01 -4.88 -3.92
C ARG A 22 2.38 -6.36 -3.79
N ARG A 23 3.49 -6.78 -4.40
CA ARG A 23 3.98 -8.17 -4.31
C ARG A 23 4.29 -8.60 -2.88
N ARG A 24 4.93 -7.73 -2.10
CA ARG A 24 5.18 -7.98 -0.67
C ARG A 24 3.89 -8.20 0.11
N VAL A 25 2.90 -7.30 -0.03
CA VAL A 25 1.59 -7.45 0.63
C VAL A 25 0.89 -8.73 0.15
N ALA A 26 1.04 -9.09 -1.13
CA ALA A 26 0.51 -10.34 -1.65
C ALA A 26 1.21 -11.58 -1.06
N GLU A 27 2.49 -11.53 -0.73
CA GLU A 27 3.20 -12.69 -0.16
C GLU A 27 3.08 -12.76 1.38
N GLN A 28 2.69 -11.65 2.01
CA GLN A 28 2.60 -11.55 3.46
C GLN A 28 1.43 -12.38 4.01
N SER A 29 1.78 -13.37 4.84
CA SER A 29 0.83 -14.31 5.43
C SER A 29 0.99 -14.46 6.95
N SER A 30 1.98 -13.80 7.58
CA SER A 30 2.25 -13.94 9.02
C SER A 30 2.99 -12.74 9.64
N VAL A 31 3.18 -12.82 10.97
CA VAL A 31 3.62 -11.80 11.94
C VAL A 31 5.09 -11.36 11.78
N ASP A 32 5.61 -11.18 10.57
CA ASP A 32 6.90 -10.48 10.43
C ASP A 32 6.67 -8.97 10.47
N ALA A 33 6.80 -8.39 11.67
CA ALA A 33 6.74 -6.94 11.88
C ALA A 33 7.77 -6.18 11.00
N GLY A 34 8.83 -6.84 10.55
CA GLY A 34 9.80 -6.29 9.61
C GLY A 34 9.22 -5.99 8.23
N GLU A 35 8.24 -6.76 7.75
CA GLU A 35 7.61 -6.52 6.45
C GLU A 35 6.74 -5.25 6.47
N GLY A 36 6.04 -4.98 7.58
CA GLY A 36 5.26 -3.76 7.75
C GLY A 36 6.11 -2.48 7.81
N VAL A 37 7.26 -2.53 8.49
CA VAL A 37 8.21 -1.40 8.52
C VAL A 37 8.77 -1.11 7.12
N LYS A 38 9.10 -2.15 6.34
CA LYS A 38 9.55 -1.99 4.94
C LYS A 38 8.43 -1.41 4.07
N ALA A 39 7.20 -1.86 4.25
CA ALA A 39 6.04 -1.39 3.51
C ALA A 39 5.76 0.10 3.74
N ARG A 40 5.73 0.53 5.01
CA ARG A 40 5.58 1.95 5.37
C ARG A 40 6.73 2.80 4.83
N ARG A 41 7.98 2.31 4.91
CA ARG A 41 9.14 3.02 4.33
C ARG A 41 8.98 3.24 2.83
N VAL A 42 8.52 2.24 2.09
CA VAL A 42 8.25 2.37 0.65
C VAL A 42 7.17 3.44 0.42
N LEU A 43 6.04 3.39 1.13
CA LEU A 43 4.99 4.41 1.03
C LEU A 43 5.50 5.84 1.28
N PHE A 44 6.30 6.05 2.33
CA PHE A 44 6.86 7.37 2.62
C PHE A 44 7.93 7.83 1.62
N SER A 45 8.63 6.90 0.96
CA SER A 45 9.60 7.23 -0.10
C SER A 45 8.93 7.54 -1.43
N LEU A 46 7.69 7.08 -1.63
CA LEU A 46 6.89 7.44 -2.78
C LEU A 46 6.36 8.86 -2.57
N SER A 47 6.66 9.77 -3.50
CA SER A 47 6.07 11.11 -3.53
C SER A 47 4.60 11.06 -3.97
N LEU A 48 3.77 10.32 -3.23
CA LEU A 48 2.32 10.19 -3.45
C LEU A 48 1.60 11.49 -3.08
N ALA A 49 0.44 11.71 -3.68
CA ALA A 49 -0.49 12.71 -3.15
C ALA A 49 -0.83 12.38 -1.70
N THR A 50 -1.02 13.40 -0.86
CA THR A 50 -1.26 13.20 0.59
C THR A 50 -2.50 12.34 0.85
N VAL A 51 -3.50 12.39 -0.02
CA VAL A 51 -4.71 11.56 0.07
C VAL A 51 -4.35 10.08 -0.17
N ASP A 52 -3.66 9.77 -1.27
CA ASP A 52 -3.25 8.41 -1.61
C ASP A 52 -2.33 7.79 -0.55
N LEU A 53 -1.38 8.58 -0.03
CA LEU A 53 -0.50 8.15 1.05
C LEU A 53 -1.30 7.76 2.30
N ARG A 54 -2.28 8.58 2.70
CA ARG A 54 -3.11 8.29 3.88
C ARG A 54 -3.95 7.04 3.68
N VAL A 55 -4.57 6.88 2.51
CA VAL A 55 -5.41 5.72 2.21
C VAL A 55 -4.58 4.44 2.16
N ALA A 56 -3.38 4.47 1.58
CA ALA A 56 -2.48 3.32 1.56
C ALA A 56 -1.96 2.95 2.95
N LEU A 57 -1.61 3.94 3.79
CA LEU A 57 -1.18 3.71 5.17
C LEU A 57 -2.30 3.11 6.02
N ASP A 58 -3.52 3.64 5.93
CA ASP A 58 -4.67 3.12 6.69
C ASP A 58 -5.01 1.67 6.31
N ALA A 59 -4.93 1.33 5.02
CA ALA A 59 -5.17 -0.03 4.55
C ALA A 59 -4.10 -1.01 5.02
N LEU A 60 -2.84 -0.57 5.01
CA LEU A 60 -1.71 -1.35 5.51
C LEU A 60 -1.81 -1.58 7.02
N ASP A 61 -2.09 -0.54 7.80
CA ASP A 61 -2.28 -0.63 9.25
C ASP A 61 -3.43 -1.59 9.60
N ASN A 62 -4.56 -1.51 8.90
CA ASN A 62 -5.69 -2.41 9.13
C ASN A 62 -5.34 -3.88 8.86
N PHE A 63 -4.58 -4.16 7.79
CA PHE A 63 -4.12 -5.50 7.45
C PHE A 63 -3.13 -6.04 8.49
N GLU A 64 -2.11 -5.25 8.85
CA GLU A 64 -1.13 -5.63 9.87
C GLU A 64 -1.78 -5.87 11.22
N ARG A 65 -2.74 -5.02 11.60
CA ARG A 65 -3.51 -5.19 12.84
C ARG A 65 -4.25 -6.53 12.85
N ALA A 66 -4.79 -6.98 11.72
CA ALA A 66 -5.45 -8.28 11.60
C ALA A 66 -4.51 -9.45 11.89
N ILE A 67 -3.27 -9.35 11.39
CA ILE A 67 -2.24 -10.36 11.61
C ILE A 67 -1.84 -10.41 13.10
N VAL A 68 -1.65 -9.24 13.71
CA VAL A 68 -1.20 -9.11 15.12
C VAL A 68 -2.29 -9.50 16.11
N GLU A 69 -3.53 -9.10 15.86
CA GLU A 69 -4.68 -9.42 16.72
C GLU A 69 -5.12 -10.88 16.61
N HIS A 70 -4.39 -11.71 15.83
CA HIS A 70 -4.73 -13.10 15.55
C HIS A 70 -6.18 -13.26 15.04
N ASP A 71 -6.62 -12.33 14.19
CA ASP A 71 -7.94 -12.38 13.56
C ASP A 71 -8.11 -13.70 12.77
N ASP A 72 -9.37 -14.08 12.53
CA ASP A 72 -9.68 -15.23 11.67
C ASP A 72 -8.96 -15.10 10.32
N ARG A 73 -8.46 -16.23 9.79
CA ARG A 73 -7.74 -16.26 8.51
C ARG A 73 -8.52 -15.59 7.37
N LEU A 74 -9.85 -15.67 7.38
CA LEU A 74 -10.73 -15.00 6.43
C LEU A 74 -10.72 -13.47 6.58
N ILE A 75 -10.64 -12.96 7.81
CA ILE A 75 -10.56 -11.52 8.09
C ILE A 75 -9.21 -10.98 7.64
N VAL A 76 -8.12 -11.69 7.93
CA VAL A 76 -6.77 -11.35 7.47
C VAL A 76 -6.74 -11.27 5.94
N GLU A 77 -7.30 -12.28 5.26
CA GLU A 77 -7.32 -12.32 3.79
C GLU A 77 -8.20 -11.20 3.19
N ALA A 78 -9.36 -10.92 3.78
CA ALA A 78 -10.23 -9.83 3.33
C ALA A 78 -9.55 -8.45 3.44
N ARG A 79 -8.79 -8.22 4.52
CA ARG A 79 -8.03 -6.97 4.71
C ARG A 79 -6.82 -6.90 3.79
N ARG A 80 -6.15 -8.03 3.53
CA ARG A 80 -5.09 -8.14 2.51
C ARG A 80 -5.61 -7.75 1.13
N LEU A 81 -6.75 -8.31 0.71
CA LEU A 81 -7.38 -7.99 -0.58
C LEU A 81 -7.77 -6.51 -0.68
N ARG A 82 -8.28 -5.89 0.40
CA ARG A 82 -8.54 -4.44 0.42
C ARG A 82 -7.26 -3.61 0.24
N CYS A 83 -6.19 -3.98 0.93
CA CYS A 83 -4.90 -3.31 0.81
C CYS A 83 -4.38 -3.38 -0.64
N LEU A 84 -4.44 -4.56 -1.25
CA LEU A 84 -4.08 -4.75 -2.66
C LEU A 84 -4.94 -3.91 -3.61
N ALA A 85 -6.26 -3.87 -3.42
CA ALA A 85 -7.16 -3.08 -4.27
C ALA A 85 -6.85 -1.57 -4.22
N ILE A 86 -6.45 -1.06 -3.05
CA ILE A 86 -6.04 0.33 -2.88
C ILE A 86 -4.72 0.60 -3.60
N LEU A 87 -3.73 -0.27 -3.43
CA LEU A 87 -2.45 -0.15 -4.14
C LEU A 87 -2.64 -0.19 -5.66
N ASP A 88 -3.53 -1.07 -6.15
CA ASP A 88 -3.85 -1.20 -7.57
C ASP A 88 -4.51 0.06 -8.12
N GLY A 89 -5.40 0.69 -7.34
CA GLY A 89 -6.00 1.97 -7.69
C GLY A 89 -4.97 3.11 -7.77
N ILE A 90 -3.95 3.10 -6.91
CA ILE A 90 -2.85 4.10 -6.94
C ILE A 90 -1.89 3.84 -8.11
N ILE A 91 -1.69 2.58 -8.50
CA ILE A 91 -0.82 2.19 -9.64
C ILE A 91 -1.49 2.50 -10.99
N GLY A 92 -2.80 2.23 -11.10
CA GLY A 92 -3.58 2.44 -12.33
C GLY A 92 -4.14 3.85 -12.51
N GLY A 93 -3.88 4.75 -11.56
CA GLY A 93 -4.28 6.15 -11.56
C GLY A 93 -3.43 7.02 -12.48
#